data_AF-A0A2W5Z2F2-F1
#
_entry.id   AF-A0A2W5Z2F2-F1
#
_cell.length_a   1.000
_cell.length_b   1.000
_cell.length_c   1.000
_cell.angle_alpha   90.00
_cell.angle_beta   90.00
_cell.angle_gamma   90.00
#
_symmetry.space_group_name_H-M   'P 1'
#
loop_
_entity.id
_entity.type
_entity.pdbx_description
1 polymer ?
#
loop_
_entity_poly.entity_id
_entity_poly.type
_entity_poly.pdbx_seq_one_letter_code
_entity_poly.pdbx_strand_id
1 'polypeptide(L)'
;MVSSGSFTPPIDVRADASVVWTPEAEERMATVPGGARGLARTAVLRWAMERGHSVVSSGDVGAALDELMPFARVQRRIAETAAAVDSAEQAMLEEAAPQDARAVCRTCGYAARSDTPQRCPVCDSDADAFERLDSEALRAAAAGEGDAAQVAFDGTKLAWTVEARRVLQQLPAGYLRRRVKAIVEKHARTRRLPAITADVAEPFVTPELDALDENAGPHRAPLGVEGHTGPAVDQRRRLPWTDEADDRIERIPAGFLRNLATEQIERLAIALGAPAVGLLHVEAGIAEARARMQRNGSPADAAAACPVGAERSASAAPGCPVQHGAGVRGLNEITAPVIDDLGRRITAATPEG
;
A
#
# COMPACT_ATOMS: atom_id res chain seq x y z
N MET A 1 56.92 51.14 -30.50
CA MET A 1 55.82 51.44 -29.57
C MET A 1 54.51 51.27 -30.33
N VAL A 2 53.62 50.37 -29.89
CA VAL A 2 52.23 50.35 -30.34
C VAL A 2 51.43 51.02 -29.22
N SER A 3 50.88 52.20 -29.49
CA SER A 3 50.00 52.89 -28.55
C SER A 3 48.65 52.19 -28.51
N SER A 4 48.33 51.55 -27.39
CA SER A 4 47.04 50.91 -27.14
C SER A 4 45.94 51.96 -26.90
N GLY A 5 45.45 52.58 -27.97
CA GLY A 5 44.28 53.45 -27.91
C GLY A 5 43.00 52.63 -27.73
N SER A 6 42.24 52.89 -26.68
CA SER A 6 40.89 52.34 -26.52
C SER A 6 39.92 53.09 -27.43
N PHE A 7 39.35 52.41 -28.43
CA PHE A 7 38.33 52.99 -29.30
C PHE A 7 36.95 52.92 -28.65
N THR A 8 36.33 54.09 -28.42
CA THR A 8 34.95 54.20 -27.90
C THR A 8 34.00 54.58 -29.04
N PRO A 9 32.95 53.78 -29.33
CA PRO A 9 31.95 54.10 -30.33
C PRO A 9 31.25 55.46 -30.10
N PRO A 10 30.96 56.25 -31.16
CA PRO A 10 30.29 57.55 -31.03
C PRO A 10 28.88 57.49 -30.40
N ILE A 11 28.21 56.33 -30.44
CA ILE A 11 26.93 56.11 -29.77
C ILE A 11 27.07 56.13 -28.24
N ASP A 12 28.14 55.54 -27.70
CA ASP A 12 28.39 55.49 -26.25
C ASP A 12 28.73 56.88 -25.69
N VAL A 13 29.45 57.70 -26.47
CA VAL A 13 29.75 59.10 -26.12
C VAL A 13 28.47 59.95 -26.08
N ARG A 14 27.50 59.66 -26.96
CA ARG A 14 26.18 60.31 -26.92
C ARG A 14 25.33 59.79 -25.76
N ALA A 15 25.45 58.51 -25.40
CA ALA A 15 24.78 57.91 -24.25
C ALA A 15 25.18 58.61 -22.94
N ASP A 16 26.48 58.68 -22.67
CA ASP A 16 27.05 59.26 -21.45
C ASP A 16 26.71 60.76 -21.30
N ALA A 17 26.60 61.48 -22.42
CA ALA A 17 26.20 62.90 -22.43
C ALA A 17 24.68 63.17 -22.29
N SER A 18 23.83 62.14 -22.41
CA SER A 18 22.36 62.29 -22.43
C SER A 18 21.61 61.50 -21.36
N VAL A 19 22.29 60.57 -20.67
CA VAL A 19 21.70 59.69 -19.65
C VAL A 19 22.23 60.05 -18.27
N VAL A 20 21.35 60.44 -17.35
CA VAL A 20 21.70 60.78 -15.96
C VAL A 20 21.57 59.55 -15.07
N TRP A 21 22.54 59.32 -14.18
CA TRP A 21 22.50 58.21 -13.21
C TRP A 21 21.96 58.70 -11.86
N THR A 22 21.08 57.90 -11.22
CA THR A 22 20.69 58.17 -9.83
C THR A 22 21.80 57.72 -8.86
N PRO A 23 21.92 58.32 -7.65
CA PRO A 23 22.96 57.92 -6.70
C PRO A 23 22.86 56.43 -6.28
N GLU A 24 21.65 55.87 -6.20
CA GLU A 24 21.41 54.46 -5.91
C GLU A 24 21.84 53.54 -7.07
N ALA A 25 21.85 54.05 -8.31
CA ALA A 25 22.35 53.34 -9.48
C ALA A 25 23.89 53.29 -9.49
N GLU A 26 24.54 54.39 -9.10
CA GLU A 26 26.00 54.45 -8.96
C GLU A 26 26.50 53.54 -7.82
N GLU A 27 25.82 53.53 -6.67
CA GLU A 27 26.13 52.61 -5.56
C GLU A 27 26.01 51.14 -5.99
N ARG A 28 24.96 50.79 -6.74
CA ARG A 28 24.78 49.44 -7.31
C ARG A 28 25.87 49.09 -8.34
N MET A 29 26.32 50.05 -9.15
CA MET A 29 27.42 49.85 -10.08
C MET A 29 28.79 49.71 -9.38
N ALA A 30 28.96 50.32 -8.20
CA ALA A 30 30.16 50.13 -7.38
C ALA A 30 30.32 48.67 -6.91
N THR A 31 29.21 47.95 -6.66
CA THR A 31 29.20 46.51 -6.32
C THR A 31 29.77 45.62 -7.43
N VAL A 32 29.71 46.04 -8.70
CA VAL A 32 30.30 45.28 -9.83
C VAL A 32 31.83 45.24 -9.70
N PRO A 33 32.48 44.07 -9.85
CA PRO A 33 33.94 43.96 -9.78
C PRO A 33 34.67 44.89 -10.74
N GLY A 34 35.76 45.53 -10.28
CA GLY A 34 36.43 46.62 -10.99
C GLY A 34 36.84 46.30 -12.44
N GLY A 35 37.27 45.07 -12.70
CA GLY A 35 37.65 44.61 -14.06
C GLY A 35 36.48 44.51 -15.05
N ALA A 36 35.24 44.39 -14.57
CA ALA A 36 34.03 44.32 -15.40
C ALA A 36 33.23 45.62 -15.39
N ARG A 37 33.43 46.51 -14.41
CA ARG A 37 32.61 47.71 -14.17
C ARG A 37 32.52 48.66 -15.37
N GLY A 38 33.61 48.86 -16.10
CA GLY A 38 33.60 49.70 -17.31
C GLY A 38 32.71 49.13 -18.42
N LEU A 39 32.85 47.83 -18.71
CA LEU A 39 32.01 47.13 -19.67
C LEU A 39 30.53 47.11 -19.24
N ALA A 40 30.28 46.86 -17.96
CA ALA A 40 28.96 46.89 -17.36
C ALA A 40 28.29 48.26 -17.51
N ARG A 41 28.99 49.37 -17.23
CA ARG A 41 28.44 50.73 -17.41
C ARG A 41 28.07 51.00 -18.87
N THR A 42 28.93 50.69 -19.83
CA THR A 42 28.61 50.85 -21.26
C THR A 42 27.41 50.00 -21.68
N ALA A 43 27.31 48.77 -21.20
CA ALA A 43 26.21 47.88 -21.55
C ALA A 43 24.86 48.32 -20.92
N VAL A 44 24.87 48.83 -19.68
CA VAL A 44 23.68 49.45 -19.06
C VAL A 44 23.27 50.73 -19.80
N LEU A 45 24.22 51.58 -20.21
CA LEU A 45 23.92 52.78 -21.00
C LEU A 45 23.25 52.44 -22.33
N ARG A 46 23.71 51.41 -23.05
CA ARG A 46 23.08 50.94 -24.29
C ARG A 46 21.68 50.36 -24.04
N TRP A 47 21.53 49.51 -23.01
CA TRP A 47 20.25 48.94 -22.61
C TRP A 47 19.21 50.03 -22.27
N ALA A 48 19.65 51.09 -21.58
CA ALA A 48 18.83 52.25 -21.24
C ALA A 48 18.41 53.04 -22.49
N MET A 49 19.34 53.32 -23.41
CA MET A 49 19.04 53.99 -24.68
C MET A 49 18.08 53.19 -25.57
N GLU A 50 18.28 51.88 -25.70
CA GLU A 50 17.39 50.98 -26.47
C GLU A 50 15.94 51.01 -25.99
N ARG A 51 15.73 51.30 -24.70
CA ARG A 51 14.42 51.40 -24.04
C ARG A 51 13.94 52.85 -23.84
N GLY A 52 14.73 53.85 -24.26
CA GLY A 52 14.39 55.27 -24.19
C GLY A 52 14.51 55.91 -22.80
N HIS A 53 15.23 55.29 -21.86
CA HIS A 53 15.45 55.86 -20.52
C HIS A 53 16.51 56.96 -20.54
N SER A 54 16.13 58.19 -20.15
CA SER A 54 17.03 59.33 -19.96
C SER A 54 17.62 59.41 -18.54
N VAL A 55 17.06 58.65 -17.59
CA VAL A 55 17.55 58.52 -16.22
C VAL A 55 17.67 57.04 -15.88
N VAL A 56 18.85 56.61 -15.44
CA VAL A 56 19.12 55.22 -15.01
C VAL A 56 18.91 55.12 -13.51
N SER A 57 17.84 54.42 -13.12
CA SER A 57 17.57 54.06 -11.73
C SER A 57 18.36 52.81 -11.33
N SER A 58 18.44 52.53 -10.02
CA SER A 58 19.05 51.30 -9.52
C SER A 58 18.35 50.04 -10.07
N GLY A 59 17.04 50.09 -10.29
CA GLY A 59 16.26 49.00 -10.90
C GLY A 59 16.72 48.67 -12.32
N ASP A 60 16.97 49.70 -13.12
CA ASP A 60 17.43 49.57 -14.51
C ASP A 60 18.81 48.93 -14.59
N VAL A 61 19.74 49.31 -13.69
CA VAL A 61 21.05 48.63 -13.56
C VAL A 61 20.87 47.14 -13.27
N GLY A 62 19.93 46.78 -12.38
CA GLY A 62 19.63 45.38 -12.06
C GLY A 62 19.08 44.61 -13.26
N ALA A 63 18.07 45.17 -13.93
CA ALA A 63 17.43 44.54 -15.10
C ALA A 63 18.38 44.38 -16.28
N ALA A 64 19.18 45.40 -16.59
CA ALA A 64 20.20 45.36 -17.61
C ALA A 64 21.26 44.28 -17.33
N LEU A 65 21.83 44.25 -16.11
CA LEU A 65 22.83 43.26 -15.74
C LEU A 65 22.27 41.83 -15.72
N ASP A 66 20.99 41.64 -15.35
CA ASP A 66 20.30 40.34 -15.41
C ASP A 66 20.10 39.82 -16.84
N GLU A 67 19.82 40.72 -17.79
CA GLU A 67 19.65 40.40 -19.21
C GLU A 67 21.00 40.09 -19.88
N LEU A 68 22.05 40.86 -19.52
CA LEU A 68 23.41 40.72 -20.04
C LEU A 68 24.18 39.53 -19.44
N MET A 69 23.89 39.14 -18.20
CA MET A 69 24.59 38.07 -17.47
C MET A 69 23.63 36.95 -17.06
N PRO A 70 23.16 36.11 -18.00
CA PRO A 70 22.19 35.05 -17.72
C PRO A 70 22.67 34.06 -16.64
N PHE A 71 23.98 33.79 -16.56
CA PHE A 71 24.55 32.94 -15.51
C PHE A 71 24.43 33.59 -14.12
N ALA A 72 24.74 34.88 -13.97
CA ALA A 72 24.65 35.57 -12.68
C ALA A 72 23.19 35.67 -12.19
N ARG A 73 22.25 35.93 -13.11
CA ARG A 73 20.81 35.91 -12.85
C ARG A 73 20.32 34.54 -12.37
N VAL A 74 20.78 33.45 -13.02
CA VAL A 74 20.45 32.08 -12.61
C VAL A 74 21.04 31.75 -11.24
N GLN A 75 22.30 32.08 -10.98
CA GLN A 75 22.93 31.87 -9.67
C GLN A 75 22.22 32.61 -8.54
N ARG A 76 21.82 33.88 -8.75
CA ARG A 76 21.08 34.65 -7.74
C ARG A 76 19.72 34.01 -7.45
N ARG A 77 18.98 33.58 -8.50
CA ARG A 77 17.72 32.84 -8.31
C ARG A 77 17.89 31.53 -7.56
N ILE A 78 18.95 30.77 -7.83
CA ILE A 78 19.26 29.54 -7.09
C ILE A 78 19.47 29.85 -5.61
N ALA A 79 20.26 30.89 -5.28
CA ALA A 79 20.48 31.32 -3.90
C ALA A 79 19.19 31.83 -3.21
N GLU A 80 18.37 32.63 -3.91
CA GLU A 80 17.05 33.06 -3.43
C GLU A 80 16.14 31.85 -3.13
N THR A 81 16.09 30.85 -4.02
CA THR A 81 15.30 29.63 -3.81
C THR A 81 15.86 28.73 -2.71
N ALA A 82 17.18 28.63 -2.57
CA ALA A 82 17.82 27.85 -1.52
C ALA A 82 17.47 28.44 -0.15
N ALA A 83 17.66 29.75 0.06
CA ALA A 83 17.28 30.41 1.31
C ALA A 83 15.78 30.30 1.62
N ALA A 84 14.91 30.33 0.60
CA ALA A 84 13.48 30.10 0.77
C ALA A 84 13.17 28.65 1.20
N VAL A 85 13.87 27.65 0.64
CA VAL A 85 13.74 26.24 1.05
C VAL A 85 14.32 26.02 2.45
N ASP A 86 15.50 26.55 2.77
CA ASP A 86 16.14 26.44 4.08
C ASP A 86 15.23 27.04 5.18
N SER A 87 14.63 28.20 4.93
CA SER A 87 13.69 28.83 5.87
C SER A 87 12.36 28.08 6.00
N ALA A 88 11.89 27.41 4.94
CA ALA A 88 10.73 26.53 5.00
C ALA A 88 11.03 25.23 5.77
N GLU A 89 12.22 24.65 5.57
CA GLU A 89 12.69 23.49 6.33
C GLU A 89 12.83 23.83 7.82
N GLN A 90 13.42 24.97 8.16
CA GLN A 90 13.48 25.48 9.54
C GLN A 90 12.08 25.67 10.12
N ALA A 91 11.14 26.30 9.40
CA ALA A 91 9.77 26.43 9.86
C ALA A 91 9.06 25.08 10.08
N MET A 92 9.32 24.07 9.25
CA MET A 92 8.81 22.70 9.43
C MET A 92 9.45 21.95 10.61
N LEU A 93 10.70 22.26 10.95
CA LEU A 93 11.40 21.70 12.11
C LEU A 93 11.02 22.40 13.43
N GLU A 94 10.71 23.69 13.38
CA GLU A 94 10.24 24.51 14.51
C GLU A 94 8.74 24.32 14.78
N GLU A 95 7.95 23.81 13.83
CA GLU A 95 6.54 23.52 14.04
C GLU A 95 6.37 22.44 15.12
N ALA A 96 5.96 22.89 16.32
CA ALA A 96 5.87 22.05 17.50
C ALA A 96 5.00 20.81 17.25
N ALA A 97 5.52 19.65 17.66
CA ALA A 97 4.91 18.36 17.40
C ALA A 97 3.40 18.35 17.73
N PRO A 98 2.56 17.77 16.87
CA PRO A 98 1.11 17.85 16.98
C PRO A 98 0.61 17.36 18.33
N GLN A 99 0.14 18.27 19.18
CA GLN A 99 -0.33 17.98 20.54
C GLN A 99 -1.41 16.88 20.52
N ASP A 100 -1.22 15.89 21.40
CA ASP A 100 -2.15 14.78 21.61
C ASP A 100 -3.49 15.24 22.18
N ALA A 101 -4.48 14.36 22.09
CA ALA A 101 -5.72 14.51 22.82
C ALA A 101 -5.49 14.45 24.34
N ARG A 102 -6.09 15.41 25.07
CA ARG A 102 -6.10 15.48 26.54
C ARG A 102 -7.46 15.15 27.14
N ALA A 103 -8.52 15.17 26.36
CA ALA A 103 -9.84 14.71 26.77
C ALA A 103 -10.61 14.07 25.61
N VAL A 104 -11.51 13.13 25.89
CA VAL A 104 -12.36 12.45 24.91
C VAL A 104 -13.82 12.55 25.35
N CYS A 105 -14.69 12.98 24.44
CA CYS A 105 -16.14 12.96 24.65
C CYS A 105 -16.67 11.53 24.59
N ARG A 106 -17.27 11.03 25.68
CA ARG A 106 -17.81 9.66 25.79
C ARG A 106 -18.98 9.41 24.82
N THR A 107 -19.74 10.44 24.45
CA THR A 107 -20.92 10.32 23.57
C THR A 107 -20.57 10.05 22.10
N CYS A 108 -19.48 10.61 21.58
CA CYS A 108 -19.12 10.49 20.15
C CYS A 108 -17.64 10.17 19.89
N GLY A 109 -16.82 10.10 20.94
CA GLY A 109 -15.37 9.94 20.88
C GLY A 109 -14.60 11.13 20.30
N TYR A 110 -15.15 12.35 20.31
CA TYR A 110 -14.39 13.53 19.89
C TYR A 110 -13.21 13.77 20.84
N ALA A 111 -12.01 13.83 20.28
CA ALA A 111 -10.76 13.96 21.03
C ALA A 111 -10.32 15.44 21.06
N ALA A 112 -10.48 16.08 22.21
CA ALA A 112 -10.12 17.46 22.46
C ALA A 112 -8.65 17.61 22.84
N ARG A 113 -8.01 18.69 22.36
CA ARG A 113 -6.62 19.06 22.71
C ARG A 113 -6.51 19.84 24.02
N SER A 114 -7.62 20.40 24.52
CA SER A 114 -7.71 21.04 25.83
C SER A 114 -8.05 20.03 26.92
N ASP A 115 -7.61 20.31 28.15
CA ASP A 115 -7.90 19.52 29.36
C ASP A 115 -9.33 19.77 29.89
N THR A 116 -9.93 20.93 29.55
CA THR A 116 -11.28 21.35 29.98
C THR A 116 -12.14 21.86 28.82
N PRO A 117 -12.43 21.03 27.79
CA PRO A 117 -13.39 21.40 26.74
C PRO A 117 -14.78 21.65 27.32
N GLN A 118 -15.42 22.75 26.91
CA GLN A 118 -16.73 23.16 27.45
C GLN A 118 -17.92 22.54 26.71
N ARG A 119 -17.75 22.22 25.43
CA ARG A 119 -18.80 21.71 24.54
C ARG A 119 -18.20 20.92 23.39
N CYS A 120 -18.86 19.84 22.98
CA CYS A 120 -18.38 18.97 21.91
C CYS A 120 -18.83 19.45 20.52
N PRO A 121 -17.91 19.76 19.57
CA PRO A 121 -18.29 20.25 18.24
C PRO A 121 -18.95 19.19 17.33
N VAL A 122 -19.01 17.93 17.75
CA VAL A 122 -19.54 16.80 16.94
C VAL A 122 -20.95 16.39 17.36
N CYS A 123 -21.22 16.31 18.66
CA CYS A 123 -22.51 15.85 19.22
C CYS A 123 -23.15 16.86 20.19
N ASP A 124 -22.57 18.06 20.30
CA ASP A 124 -23.08 19.18 21.08
C ASP A 124 -23.18 18.97 22.60
N SER A 125 -22.72 17.82 23.13
CA SER A 125 -22.70 17.52 24.56
C SER A 125 -21.80 18.48 25.36
N ASP A 126 -22.20 18.72 26.61
CA ASP A 126 -21.52 19.60 27.57
C ASP A 126 -20.21 19.01 28.13
N ALA A 127 -19.55 19.77 29.01
CA ALA A 127 -18.25 19.45 29.60
C ALA A 127 -18.21 18.14 30.42
N ASP A 128 -19.35 17.67 30.94
CA ASP A 128 -19.49 16.44 31.73
C ASP A 128 -19.43 15.16 30.89
N ALA A 129 -19.70 15.27 29.59
CA ALA A 129 -19.52 14.17 28.64
C ALA A 129 -18.04 13.88 28.36
N PHE A 130 -17.11 14.76 28.75
CA PHE A 130 -15.68 14.59 28.52
C PHE A 130 -14.97 13.85 29.65
N GLU A 131 -14.20 12.84 29.27
CA GLU A 131 -13.27 12.12 30.12
C GLU A 131 -11.84 12.58 29.83
N ARG A 132 -11.02 12.75 30.87
CA ARG A 132 -9.64 13.24 30.72
C ARG A 132 -8.69 12.09 30.42
N LEU A 133 -7.80 12.29 29.44
CA LEU A 133 -6.71 11.39 29.11
C LEU A 133 -5.42 11.89 29.75
N ASP A 134 -4.91 11.15 30.72
CA ASP A 134 -3.51 11.29 31.11
C ASP A 134 -2.63 10.65 30.01
N SER A 135 -2.11 11.51 29.13
CA SER A 135 -1.30 11.10 27.99
C SER A 135 0.11 10.62 28.37
N GLU A 136 0.53 10.80 29.62
CA GLU A 136 1.79 10.26 30.14
C GLU A 136 1.55 8.89 30.77
N ALA A 137 0.54 8.74 31.63
CA ALA A 137 0.16 7.46 32.23
C ALA A 137 -0.25 6.42 31.18
N LEU A 138 -1.03 6.81 30.15
CA LEU A 138 -1.42 5.90 29.06
C LEU A 138 -0.23 5.39 28.24
N ARG A 139 0.81 6.22 28.06
CA ARG A 139 2.05 5.79 27.41
C ARG A 139 2.90 4.92 28.32
N ALA A 140 2.97 5.25 29.61
CA ALA A 140 3.69 4.47 30.60
C ALA A 140 3.11 3.05 30.75
N ALA A 141 1.78 2.91 30.79
CA ALA A 141 1.10 1.62 30.77
C ALA A 141 1.42 0.83 29.49
N ALA A 142 1.24 1.45 28.32
CA ALA A 142 1.51 0.80 27.04
C ALA A 142 3.01 0.47 26.80
N ALA A 143 3.93 1.14 27.50
CA ALA A 143 5.36 0.84 27.49
C ALA A 143 5.74 -0.28 28.50
N GLY A 144 5.14 -0.27 29.69
CA GLY A 144 5.45 -1.23 30.76
C GLY A 144 4.95 -2.66 30.50
N GLU A 145 3.92 -2.81 29.66
CA GLU A 145 3.17 -4.07 29.54
C GLU A 145 3.52 -4.93 28.30
N GLY A 146 4.47 -4.49 27.47
CA GLY A 146 5.06 -5.32 26.41
C GLY A 146 5.18 -4.61 25.07
N ASP A 147 6.32 -3.95 24.86
CA ASP A 147 6.57 -3.16 23.66
C ASP A 147 6.44 -3.98 22.36
N ALA A 148 5.59 -3.46 21.49
CA ALA A 148 5.59 -3.74 20.06
C ALA A 148 5.07 -2.48 19.35
N ALA A 149 5.64 -1.33 19.70
CA ALA A 149 5.46 -0.05 19.03
C ALA A 149 6.03 -0.15 17.61
N GLN A 150 5.22 -0.75 16.74
CA GLN A 150 5.47 -0.78 15.31
C GLN A 150 5.45 0.67 14.84
N VAL A 151 6.63 1.15 14.42
CA VAL A 151 6.78 2.51 13.90
C VAL A 151 5.88 2.64 12.69
N ALA A 152 4.83 3.46 12.81
CA ALA A 152 3.97 3.76 11.68
C ALA A 152 4.77 4.52 10.62
N PHE A 153 4.30 4.47 9.37
CA PHE A 153 4.91 5.22 8.25
C PHE A 153 5.12 6.71 8.57
N ASP A 154 4.24 7.28 9.40
CA ASP A 154 4.24 8.69 9.82
C ASP A 154 5.22 8.98 10.98
N GLY A 155 6.18 8.08 11.27
CA GLY A 155 7.16 8.18 12.36
C GLY A 155 6.60 8.05 13.79
N THR A 156 5.30 8.28 13.96
CA THR A 156 4.60 8.28 15.24
C THR A 156 4.41 6.86 15.76
N LYS A 157 4.99 6.55 16.93
CA LYS A 157 4.82 5.27 17.61
C LYS A 157 3.46 5.21 18.31
N LEU A 158 2.53 4.42 17.77
CA LEU A 158 1.28 4.08 18.46
C LEU A 158 1.50 2.84 19.33
N ALA A 159 1.46 3.04 20.64
CA ALA A 159 1.54 1.95 21.59
C ALA A 159 0.14 1.33 21.80
N TRP A 160 0.09 0.00 21.87
CA TRP A 160 -1.11 -0.78 22.17
C TRP A 160 -1.02 -1.30 23.61
N THR A 161 -2.02 -1.05 24.45
CA THR A 161 -2.14 -1.68 25.78
C THR A 161 -2.37 -3.19 25.66
N VAL A 162 -2.12 -3.95 26.73
CA VAL A 162 -2.32 -5.41 26.70
C VAL A 162 -3.80 -5.76 26.58
N GLU A 163 -4.70 -5.00 27.20
CA GLU A 163 -6.15 -5.18 27.13
C GLU A 163 -6.64 -4.99 25.69
N ALA A 164 -6.20 -3.93 25.01
CA ALA A 164 -6.52 -3.69 23.60
C ALA A 164 -6.03 -4.83 22.69
N ARG A 165 -4.85 -5.42 23.00
CA ARG A 165 -4.36 -6.61 22.29
C ARG A 165 -5.18 -7.86 22.59
N ARG A 166 -5.63 -8.08 23.84
CA ARG A 166 -6.51 -9.20 24.21
C ARG A 166 -7.82 -9.12 23.44
N VAL A 167 -8.45 -7.94 23.39
CA VAL A 167 -9.67 -7.69 22.59
C VAL A 167 -9.40 -8.00 21.11
N LEU A 168 -8.36 -7.42 20.50
CA LEU A 168 -8.00 -7.72 19.09
C LEU A 168 -7.68 -9.21 18.83
N GLN A 169 -7.17 -9.94 19.83
CA GLN A 169 -6.85 -11.37 19.71
C GLN A 169 -8.07 -12.29 19.74
N GLN A 170 -9.24 -11.83 20.17
CA GLN A 170 -10.51 -12.57 20.08
C GLN A 170 -10.88 -12.86 18.61
N LEU A 171 -10.60 -11.92 17.70
CA LEU A 171 -10.82 -12.11 16.26
C LEU A 171 -9.92 -13.21 15.68
N PRO A 172 -10.39 -14.07 14.77
CA PRO A 172 -9.58 -15.09 14.08
C PRO A 172 -8.33 -14.51 13.41
N ALA A 173 -7.21 -15.22 13.54
CA ALA A 173 -5.96 -14.84 12.87
C ALA A 173 -6.13 -14.90 11.34
N GLY A 174 -5.79 -13.82 10.64
CA GLY A 174 -5.93 -13.76 9.18
C GLY A 174 -6.20 -12.35 8.65
N TYR A 175 -6.96 -12.26 7.57
CA TYR A 175 -7.33 -10.97 6.96
C TYR A 175 -8.16 -10.09 7.92
N LEU A 176 -9.16 -10.66 8.60
CA LEU A 176 -10.07 -9.91 9.48
C LEU A 176 -9.33 -9.18 10.60
N ARG A 177 -8.54 -9.89 11.42
CA ARG A 177 -7.73 -9.27 12.49
C ARG A 177 -6.79 -8.18 11.95
N ARG A 178 -6.20 -8.36 10.76
CA ARG A 178 -5.35 -7.34 10.12
C ARG A 178 -6.15 -6.12 9.64
N ARG A 179 -7.36 -6.32 9.09
CA ARG A 179 -8.29 -5.26 8.70
C ARG A 179 -8.71 -4.42 9.91
N VAL A 180 -9.19 -5.07 10.96
CA VAL A 180 -9.63 -4.38 12.20
C VAL A 180 -8.47 -3.65 12.86
N LYS A 181 -7.29 -4.28 12.99
CA LYS A 181 -6.07 -3.61 13.47
C LYS A 181 -5.79 -2.30 12.71
N ALA A 182 -5.81 -2.33 11.38
CA ALA A 182 -5.55 -1.15 10.55
C ALA A 182 -6.65 -0.07 10.68
N ILE A 183 -7.91 -0.46 10.92
CA ILE A 183 -9.02 0.48 11.19
C ILE A 183 -8.81 1.17 12.54
N VAL A 184 -8.50 0.42 13.61
CA VAL A 184 -8.22 0.97 14.95
C VAL A 184 -7.00 1.91 14.90
N GLU A 185 -5.92 1.51 14.23
CA GLU A 185 -4.72 2.36 14.07
C GLU A 185 -4.97 3.62 13.24
N LYS A 186 -5.83 3.57 12.21
CA LYS A 186 -6.28 4.75 11.48
C LYS A 186 -7.12 5.67 12.36
N HIS A 187 -8.02 5.08 13.17
CA HIS A 187 -8.91 5.81 14.06
C HIS A 187 -8.13 6.57 15.15
N ALA A 188 -7.21 5.88 15.83
CA ALA A 188 -6.34 6.46 16.84
C ALA A 188 -5.46 7.59 16.28
N ARG A 189 -4.89 7.42 15.07
CA ARG A 189 -4.16 8.50 14.37
C ARG A 189 -5.01 9.71 14.05
N THR A 190 -6.21 9.49 13.49
CA THR A 190 -7.12 10.57 13.09
C THR A 190 -7.57 11.39 14.30
N ARG A 191 -7.70 10.74 15.47
CA ARG A 191 -8.06 11.37 16.75
C ARG A 191 -6.86 11.80 17.61
N ARG A 192 -5.61 11.56 17.17
CA ARG A 192 -4.36 11.84 17.91
C ARG A 192 -4.40 11.32 19.35
N LEU A 193 -4.81 10.06 19.52
CA LEU A 193 -4.81 9.38 20.81
C LEU A 193 -3.37 8.94 21.17
N PRO A 194 -2.93 9.12 22.43
CA PRO A 194 -1.55 8.82 22.85
C PRO A 194 -1.22 7.32 22.89
N ALA A 195 -2.22 6.47 23.09
CA ALA A 195 -2.14 5.01 23.05
C ALA A 195 -3.50 4.42 22.63
N ILE A 196 -3.50 3.15 22.21
CA ILE A 196 -4.71 2.39 21.88
C ILE A 196 -5.13 1.57 23.11
N THR A 197 -6.23 1.97 23.76
CA THR A 197 -6.85 1.29 24.91
C THR A 197 -7.92 0.28 24.45
N ALA A 198 -8.45 -0.53 25.38
CA ALA A 198 -9.49 -1.49 25.08
C ALA A 198 -10.77 -0.82 24.55
N ASP A 199 -11.21 0.27 25.18
CA ASP A 199 -12.42 1.04 24.83
C ASP A 199 -12.35 1.64 23.42
N VAL A 200 -11.14 1.88 22.92
CA VAL A 200 -10.88 2.36 21.54
C VAL A 200 -10.91 1.20 20.53
N ALA A 201 -10.58 -0.02 20.94
CA ALA A 201 -10.53 -1.20 20.07
C ALA A 201 -11.86 -1.96 20.01
N GLU A 202 -12.54 -2.10 21.15
CA GLU A 202 -13.81 -2.83 21.32
C GLU A 202 -14.91 -2.46 20.31
N PRO A 203 -15.25 -1.17 20.05
CA PRO A 203 -16.29 -0.83 19.07
C PRO A 203 -15.99 -1.23 17.62
N PHE A 204 -14.75 -1.62 17.31
CA PHE A 204 -14.35 -2.16 16.00
C PHE A 204 -14.19 -3.69 16.00
N VAL A 205 -14.15 -4.32 17.18
CA VAL A 205 -13.96 -5.76 17.36
C VAL A 205 -15.30 -6.45 17.60
N THR A 206 -16.14 -5.94 18.50
CA THR A 206 -17.41 -6.57 18.88
C THR A 206 -18.33 -6.81 17.68
N PRO A 207 -18.60 -5.85 16.77
CA PRO A 207 -19.48 -6.11 15.62
C PRO A 207 -18.96 -7.17 14.65
N GLU A 208 -17.63 -7.36 14.59
CA GLU A 208 -16.98 -8.37 13.75
C GLU A 208 -16.93 -9.74 14.45
N LEU A 209 -17.02 -9.79 15.80
CA LEU A 209 -17.24 -11.01 16.57
C LEU A 209 -18.71 -11.44 16.50
N ASP A 210 -19.65 -10.53 16.71
CA ASP A 210 -21.09 -10.78 16.60
C ASP A 210 -21.42 -11.35 15.21
N ALA A 211 -20.92 -10.71 14.14
CA ALA A 211 -21.07 -11.22 12.79
C ALA A 211 -20.40 -12.59 12.56
N LEU A 212 -19.31 -12.92 13.26
CA LEU A 212 -18.71 -14.26 13.18
C LEU A 212 -19.54 -15.31 13.91
N ASP A 213 -20.13 -14.97 15.06
CA ASP A 213 -20.97 -15.88 15.83
C ASP A 213 -22.36 -16.07 15.17
N GLU A 214 -22.91 -15.05 14.49
CA GLU A 214 -24.09 -15.20 13.63
C GLU A 214 -23.84 -16.10 12.42
N ASN A 215 -22.68 -15.94 11.76
CA ASN A 215 -22.28 -16.80 10.64
C ASN A 215 -21.84 -18.21 11.10
N ALA A 216 -21.42 -18.36 12.36
CA ALA A 216 -21.20 -19.64 13.00
C ALA A 216 -22.53 -20.21 13.51
N GLY A 217 -23.31 -20.78 12.59
CA GLY A 217 -24.54 -21.53 12.92
C GLY A 217 -24.33 -22.58 14.04
N PRO A 218 -25.42 -23.18 14.58
CA PRO A 218 -25.62 -23.59 15.99
C PRO A 218 -24.65 -24.62 16.63
N HIS A 219 -23.52 -24.92 16.01
CA HIS A 219 -22.43 -25.74 16.52
C HIS A 219 -21.35 -24.97 17.29
N ARG A 220 -21.47 -23.64 17.41
CA ARG A 220 -20.61 -22.80 18.27
C ARG A 220 -21.41 -22.26 19.46
N ALA A 221 -21.53 -23.07 20.52
CA ALA A 221 -21.98 -22.56 21.81
C ALA A 221 -20.97 -21.50 22.33
N PRO A 222 -21.41 -20.46 23.06
CA PRO A 222 -20.50 -19.45 23.61
C PRO A 222 -19.44 -20.11 24.48
N LEU A 223 -18.17 -19.82 24.21
CA LEU A 223 -17.05 -20.32 25.01
C LEU A 223 -17.05 -19.61 26.37
N GLY A 224 -17.69 -20.24 27.36
CA GLY A 224 -17.52 -19.88 28.76
C GLY A 224 -16.04 -19.94 29.19
N VAL A 225 -15.70 -19.20 30.23
CA VAL A 225 -14.31 -18.93 30.67
C VAL A 225 -13.54 -20.20 31.10
N GLU A 226 -14.22 -21.34 31.24
CA GLU A 226 -13.65 -22.64 31.61
C GLU A 226 -13.19 -23.51 30.42
N GLY A 227 -13.26 -22.98 29.18
CA GLY A 227 -12.99 -23.74 27.95
C GLY A 227 -11.54 -24.20 27.68
N HIS A 228 -10.58 -23.98 28.60
CA HIS A 228 -9.16 -24.27 28.36
C HIS A 228 -8.69 -25.70 28.67
N THR A 229 -9.60 -26.59 29.13
CA THR A 229 -9.28 -28.00 29.42
C THR A 229 -10.41 -28.95 29.00
N GLY A 230 -10.78 -28.92 27.71
CA GLY A 230 -11.52 -30.01 27.06
C GLY A 230 -10.56 -31.09 26.51
N PRO A 231 -10.99 -32.36 26.39
CA PRO A 231 -10.19 -33.38 25.71
C PRO A 231 -9.99 -32.98 24.23
N ALA A 232 -8.84 -33.34 23.66
CA ALA A 232 -8.48 -32.97 22.30
C ALA A 232 -9.47 -33.59 21.28
N VAL A 233 -10.43 -32.80 20.81
CA VAL A 233 -11.35 -33.19 19.73
C VAL A 233 -10.60 -33.10 18.41
N ASP A 234 -10.47 -34.22 17.70
CA ASP A 234 -9.88 -34.28 16.36
C ASP A 234 -10.72 -33.46 15.36
N GLN A 235 -10.08 -32.66 14.51
CA GLN A 235 -10.71 -31.59 13.73
C GLN A 235 -10.72 -31.81 12.20
N ARG A 236 -10.37 -32.99 11.67
CA ARG A 236 -9.97 -33.09 10.24
C ARG A 236 -10.62 -34.18 9.36
N ARG A 237 -11.70 -34.83 9.77
CA ARG A 237 -12.42 -35.80 8.91
C ARG A 237 -13.92 -35.61 8.97
N ARG A 238 -14.58 -35.48 7.82
CA ARG A 238 -16.04 -35.29 7.70
C ARG A 238 -16.81 -36.60 7.54
N LEU A 239 -16.10 -37.66 7.14
CA LEU A 239 -16.60 -39.03 7.05
C LEU A 239 -15.69 -39.93 7.90
N PRO A 240 -16.17 -41.08 8.40
CA PRO A 240 -15.30 -42.13 8.91
C PRO A 240 -14.45 -42.70 7.76
N TRP A 241 -13.18 -42.98 8.04
CA TRP A 241 -12.25 -43.65 7.11
C TRP A 241 -12.08 -45.11 7.53
N THR A 242 -11.77 -46.00 6.59
CA THR A 242 -11.36 -47.37 6.93
C THR A 242 -9.84 -47.43 7.13
N ASP A 243 -9.36 -48.39 7.92
CA ASP A 243 -7.94 -48.52 8.26
C ASP A 243 -7.07 -48.64 6.99
N GLU A 244 -7.56 -49.32 5.93
CA GLU A 244 -6.84 -49.45 4.65
C GLU A 244 -6.78 -48.14 3.84
N ALA A 245 -7.77 -47.27 4.01
CA ALA A 245 -7.78 -45.94 3.40
C ALA A 245 -6.75 -45.02 4.09
N ASP A 246 -6.60 -45.17 5.42
CA ASP A 246 -5.61 -44.46 6.22
C ASP A 246 -4.18 -44.90 5.93
N ASP A 247 -3.90 -46.20 6.01
CA ASP A 247 -2.63 -46.81 5.59
C ASP A 247 -2.18 -46.35 4.19
N ARG A 248 -3.15 -46.07 3.31
CA ARG A 248 -2.88 -45.63 1.94
C ARG A 248 -2.55 -44.14 1.85
N ILE A 249 -3.14 -43.28 2.68
CA ILE A 249 -2.88 -41.83 2.66
C ILE A 249 -1.64 -41.45 3.48
N GLU A 250 -1.28 -42.23 4.50
CA GLU A 250 -0.04 -42.03 5.25
C GLU A 250 1.24 -42.22 4.41
N ARG A 251 1.17 -43.04 3.36
CA ARG A 251 2.26 -43.20 2.36
C ARG A 251 2.53 -41.92 1.55
N ILE A 252 1.62 -40.94 1.56
CA ILE A 252 1.88 -39.61 1.00
C ILE A 252 2.56 -38.77 2.10
N PRO A 253 3.72 -38.13 1.86
CA PRO A 253 4.39 -37.31 2.87
C PRO A 253 3.46 -36.25 3.50
N ALA A 254 3.55 -36.09 4.83
CA ALA A 254 2.76 -35.11 5.55
C ALA A 254 3.04 -33.69 5.06
N GLY A 255 1.99 -32.88 4.89
CA GLY A 255 2.07 -31.53 4.36
C GLY A 255 0.93 -31.21 3.39
N PHE A 256 1.13 -30.20 2.54
CA PHE A 256 0.12 -29.67 1.63
C PHE A 256 -0.50 -30.73 0.71
N LEU A 257 0.33 -31.61 0.12
CA LEU A 257 -0.14 -32.66 -0.80
C LEU A 257 -1.02 -33.70 -0.13
N ARG A 258 -0.75 -34.06 1.13
CA ARG A 258 -1.61 -34.97 1.90
C ARG A 258 -2.96 -34.33 2.18
N ASN A 259 -2.99 -33.08 2.68
CA ASN A 259 -4.25 -32.36 2.95
C ASN A 259 -5.11 -32.20 1.69
N LEU A 260 -4.51 -31.81 0.56
CA LEU A 260 -5.22 -31.64 -0.71
C LEU A 260 -5.78 -32.98 -1.24
N ALA A 261 -5.04 -34.09 -1.04
CA ALA A 261 -5.54 -35.43 -1.36
C ALA A 261 -6.71 -35.81 -0.44
N THR A 262 -6.63 -35.59 0.87
CA THR A 262 -7.72 -35.83 1.84
C THR A 262 -9.00 -35.09 1.41
N GLU A 263 -8.92 -33.78 1.14
CA GLU A 263 -10.09 -32.98 0.71
C GLU A 263 -10.72 -33.48 -0.59
N GLN A 264 -9.92 -33.90 -1.57
CA GLN A 264 -10.44 -34.43 -2.84
C GLN A 264 -11.06 -35.82 -2.67
N ILE A 265 -10.48 -36.69 -1.83
CA ILE A 265 -11.01 -38.02 -1.54
C ILE A 265 -12.33 -37.93 -0.78
N GLU A 266 -12.43 -37.06 0.23
CA GLU A 266 -13.70 -36.81 0.93
C GLU A 266 -14.76 -36.25 -0.02
N ARG A 267 -14.41 -35.29 -0.89
CA ARG A 267 -15.32 -34.77 -1.92
C ARG A 267 -15.84 -35.87 -2.86
N LEU A 268 -14.98 -36.80 -3.26
CA LEU A 268 -15.34 -37.93 -4.14
C LEU A 268 -16.27 -38.91 -3.42
N ALA A 269 -15.97 -39.26 -2.16
CA ALA A 269 -16.83 -40.12 -1.34
C ALA A 269 -18.22 -39.49 -1.12
N ILE A 270 -18.29 -38.19 -0.82
CA ILE A 270 -19.56 -37.44 -0.69
C ILE A 270 -20.33 -37.43 -2.03
N ALA A 271 -19.65 -37.22 -3.16
CA ALA A 271 -20.28 -37.19 -4.48
C ALA A 271 -20.86 -38.56 -4.91
N LEU A 272 -20.30 -39.66 -4.40
CA LEU A 272 -20.83 -41.02 -4.58
C LEU A 272 -21.84 -41.44 -3.50
N GLY A 273 -22.17 -40.57 -2.54
CA GLY A 273 -23.08 -40.89 -1.43
C GLY A 273 -22.54 -41.94 -0.47
N ALA A 274 -21.21 -42.14 -0.41
CA ALA A 274 -20.60 -43.18 0.40
C ALA A 274 -20.66 -42.83 1.91
N PRO A 275 -21.05 -43.77 2.80
CA PRO A 275 -21.12 -43.52 4.24
C PRO A 275 -19.75 -43.50 4.92
N ALA A 276 -18.70 -43.98 4.26
CA ALA A 276 -17.32 -44.03 4.75
C ALA A 276 -16.31 -43.97 3.61
N VAL A 277 -15.12 -43.44 3.88
CA VAL A 277 -13.99 -43.42 2.93
C VAL A 277 -13.23 -44.74 3.00
N GLY A 278 -13.61 -45.68 2.13
CA GLY A 278 -12.83 -46.89 1.86
C GLY A 278 -11.75 -46.71 0.77
N LEU A 279 -10.84 -47.70 0.65
CA LEU A 279 -9.69 -47.72 -0.26
C LEU A 279 -9.99 -47.28 -1.72
N LEU A 280 -11.12 -47.72 -2.29
CA LEU A 280 -11.52 -47.37 -3.65
C LEU A 280 -11.59 -45.85 -3.90
N HIS A 281 -12.08 -45.08 -2.92
CA HIS A 281 -12.16 -43.62 -3.00
C HIS A 281 -10.77 -42.97 -2.97
N VAL A 282 -9.86 -43.54 -2.18
CA VAL A 282 -8.46 -43.08 -2.08
C VAL A 282 -7.73 -43.31 -3.41
N GLU A 283 -7.89 -44.50 -4.01
CA GLU A 283 -7.28 -44.81 -5.30
C GLU A 283 -7.86 -43.96 -6.43
N ALA A 284 -9.19 -43.81 -6.49
CA ALA A 284 -9.87 -42.94 -7.46
C ALA A 284 -9.43 -41.47 -7.32
N GLY A 285 -9.39 -40.92 -6.10
CA GLY A 285 -8.98 -39.53 -5.86
C GLY A 285 -7.50 -39.28 -6.20
N ILE A 286 -6.61 -40.23 -5.91
CA ILE A 286 -5.19 -40.13 -6.29
C ILE A 286 -5.00 -40.26 -7.80
N ALA A 287 -5.75 -41.14 -8.47
CA ALA A 287 -5.73 -41.29 -9.93
C ALA A 287 -6.25 -40.01 -10.62
N GLU A 288 -7.34 -39.43 -10.14
CA GLU A 288 -7.89 -38.16 -10.65
C GLU A 288 -6.90 -37.02 -10.45
N ALA A 289 -6.27 -36.90 -9.27
CA ALA A 289 -5.26 -35.89 -9.00
C ALA A 289 -4.07 -36.00 -9.97
N ARG A 290 -3.57 -37.22 -10.23
CA ARG A 290 -2.51 -37.47 -11.23
C ARG A 290 -2.96 -37.11 -12.65
N ALA A 291 -4.16 -37.50 -13.06
CA ALA A 291 -4.71 -37.16 -14.36
C ALA A 291 -4.89 -35.64 -14.53
N ARG A 292 -5.29 -34.93 -13.47
CA ARG A 292 -5.40 -33.46 -13.45
C ARG A 292 -4.02 -32.78 -13.54
N MET A 293 -3.01 -33.32 -12.85
CA MET A 293 -1.62 -32.82 -13.01
C MET A 293 -1.07 -33.07 -14.41
N GLN A 294 -1.40 -34.20 -15.05
CA GLN A 294 -1.00 -34.48 -16.43
C GLN A 294 -1.71 -33.56 -17.44
N ARG A 295 -3.02 -33.32 -17.28
CA ARG A 295 -3.77 -32.34 -18.11
C ARG A 295 -3.24 -30.91 -17.97
N ASN A 296 -2.92 -30.49 -16.75
CA ASN A 296 -2.43 -29.14 -16.48
C ASN A 296 -0.90 -28.99 -16.66
N GLY A 297 -0.19 -30.09 -16.95
CA GLY A 297 1.28 -30.17 -16.96
C GLY A 297 1.88 -30.46 -18.33
N SER A 298 1.12 -30.27 -19.42
CA SER A 298 1.68 -30.34 -20.77
C SER A 298 2.43 -29.04 -21.11
N PRO A 299 3.75 -29.07 -21.38
CA PRO A 299 4.53 -27.86 -21.63
C PRO A 299 4.29 -27.22 -23.01
N ALA A 300 3.38 -27.78 -23.84
CA ALA A 300 3.12 -27.31 -25.20
C ALA A 300 2.34 -25.97 -25.26
N ASP A 301 1.39 -25.75 -24.36
CA ASP A 301 0.49 -24.58 -24.43
C ASP A 301 1.00 -23.34 -23.69
N ALA A 302 2.07 -23.46 -22.89
CA ALA A 302 2.66 -22.35 -22.14
C ALA A 302 3.38 -21.31 -23.04
N ALA A 303 3.68 -21.65 -24.29
CA ALA A 303 4.40 -20.79 -25.23
C ALA A 303 3.50 -19.76 -25.97
N ALA A 304 2.18 -19.87 -25.87
CA ALA A 304 1.24 -19.07 -26.68
C ALA A 304 0.63 -17.85 -25.96
N ALA A 305 0.97 -17.60 -24.69
CA ALA A 305 0.23 -16.67 -23.82
C ALA A 305 1.08 -15.54 -23.18
N CYS A 306 2.16 -15.10 -23.84
CA CYS A 306 2.97 -13.95 -23.40
C CYS A 306 3.06 -12.84 -24.48
N PRO A 307 2.15 -11.85 -24.48
CA PRO A 307 2.20 -10.72 -25.42
C PRO A 307 2.70 -9.42 -24.75
N VAL A 308 4.01 -9.11 -24.81
CA VAL A 308 4.58 -7.74 -24.76
C VAL A 308 6.03 -7.80 -25.30
N GLY A 309 6.44 -6.81 -26.12
CA GLY A 309 7.86 -6.45 -26.24
C GLY A 309 8.62 -6.94 -27.48
N ALA A 310 8.11 -6.70 -28.69
CA ALA A 310 8.88 -6.90 -29.92
C ALA A 310 9.72 -5.65 -30.27
N GLU A 311 11.04 -5.72 -30.07
CA GLU A 311 12.02 -4.82 -30.72
C GLU A 311 13.07 -5.62 -31.52
N ARG A 312 13.69 -4.96 -32.51
CA ARG A 312 14.20 -5.62 -33.73
C ARG A 312 15.71 -5.82 -33.76
N SER A 313 16.14 -6.97 -34.31
CA SER A 313 17.25 -7.11 -35.26
C SER A 313 17.17 -8.51 -35.88
N ALA A 314 16.85 -8.71 -37.17
CA ALA A 314 17.58 -8.34 -38.40
C ALA A 314 18.49 -9.49 -38.91
N SER A 315 18.35 -9.78 -40.21
CA SER A 315 18.79 -11.01 -40.92
C SER A 315 18.00 -12.27 -40.50
N ALA A 316 17.64 -13.22 -41.37
CA ALA A 316 17.78 -13.32 -42.83
C ALA A 316 16.53 -13.99 -43.47
N ALA A 317 16.58 -14.32 -44.78
CA ALA A 317 15.57 -15.06 -45.54
C ALA A 317 16.27 -15.98 -46.58
N PRO A 318 15.58 -16.73 -47.47
CA PRO A 318 14.25 -17.36 -47.40
C PRO A 318 14.31 -18.90 -47.67
N GLY A 319 13.21 -19.65 -47.51
CA GLY A 319 13.16 -21.05 -47.99
C GLY A 319 11.98 -21.93 -47.57
N CYS A 320 10.81 -21.76 -48.18
CA CYS A 320 9.82 -22.84 -48.35
C CYS A 320 10.31 -23.81 -49.47
N PRO A 321 9.77 -25.05 -49.66
CA PRO A 321 8.45 -25.50 -49.22
C PRO A 321 8.30 -26.96 -48.68
N VAL A 322 7.15 -27.16 -48.05
CA VAL A 322 6.26 -28.35 -48.01
C VAL A 322 6.69 -29.60 -48.81
N GLN A 323 6.63 -30.77 -48.15
CA GLN A 323 6.17 -32.02 -48.78
C GLN A 323 5.13 -32.74 -47.90
N HIS A 324 4.11 -33.30 -48.54
CA HIS A 324 3.06 -34.13 -47.93
C HIS A 324 3.53 -35.60 -47.78
N GLY A 325 2.88 -36.37 -46.90
CA GLY A 325 2.69 -37.80 -47.19
C GLY A 325 2.43 -38.73 -46.02
N ALA A 326 1.22 -39.33 -46.00
CA ALA A 326 0.82 -40.56 -45.29
C ALA A 326 0.93 -40.60 -43.74
N GLY A 327 -0.07 -41.13 -43.01
CA GLY A 327 -1.40 -41.57 -43.42
C GLY A 327 -2.21 -42.16 -42.26
N VAL A 328 -3.54 -42.20 -42.42
CA VAL A 328 -4.41 -43.40 -42.25
C VAL A 328 -4.18 -44.24 -40.98
N ARG A 329 -5.14 -44.48 -40.07
CA ARG A 329 -6.59 -44.22 -39.93
C ARG A 329 -6.95 -44.49 -38.46
N GLY A 330 -8.02 -43.92 -37.89
CA GLY A 330 -8.36 -44.21 -36.49
C GLY A 330 -9.65 -43.61 -35.91
N LEU A 331 -10.78 -43.80 -36.59
CA LEU A 331 -12.12 -43.84 -35.97
C LEU A 331 -12.51 -42.71 -34.99
N ASN A 332 -13.02 -41.60 -35.53
CA ASN A 332 -14.21 -41.02 -34.90
C ASN A 332 -15.36 -41.99 -35.17
N GLU A 333 -16.03 -42.51 -34.13
CA GLU A 333 -17.49 -42.55 -34.02
C GLU A 333 -18.00 -43.24 -32.72
N ILE A 334 -18.87 -42.50 -32.01
CA ILE A 334 -20.04 -42.96 -31.23
C ILE A 334 -19.84 -43.50 -29.79
N THR A 335 -20.74 -43.02 -28.92
CA THR A 335 -21.13 -43.47 -27.55
C THR A 335 -20.17 -43.34 -26.37
N ALA A 336 -20.44 -42.32 -25.54
CA ALA A 336 -20.80 -42.61 -24.15
C ALA A 336 -22.16 -43.35 -24.14
N PRO A 337 -22.33 -44.45 -23.38
CA PRO A 337 -22.88 -44.29 -22.03
C PRO A 337 -22.33 -45.31 -21.01
N VAL A 338 -21.91 -44.83 -19.83
CA VAL A 338 -21.56 -45.67 -18.66
C VAL A 338 -22.30 -45.20 -17.39
N ILE A 339 -23.37 -44.42 -17.54
CA ILE A 339 -24.08 -43.78 -16.40
C ILE A 339 -25.53 -44.29 -16.24
N ASP A 340 -26.10 -45.03 -17.19
CA ASP A 340 -27.55 -45.34 -17.21
C ASP A 340 -27.96 -46.80 -16.89
N ASP A 341 -27.03 -47.69 -16.53
CA ASP A 341 -27.34 -49.14 -16.30
C ASP A 341 -27.11 -49.63 -14.86
N LEU A 342 -26.94 -48.72 -13.88
CA LEU A 342 -26.93 -49.04 -12.44
C LEU A 342 -28.17 -48.56 -11.68
N GLY A 343 -29.12 -47.90 -12.36
CA GLY A 343 -30.34 -47.34 -11.75
C GLY A 343 -31.62 -48.19 -11.87
N ARG A 344 -31.60 -49.32 -12.60
CA ARG A 344 -32.83 -50.06 -12.96
C ARG A 344 -32.72 -51.59 -12.80
N ARG A 345 -32.33 -52.08 -11.61
CA ARG A 345 -32.59 -53.49 -11.25
C ARG A 345 -32.57 -53.85 -9.76
N ILE A 346 -33.22 -53.06 -8.89
CA ILE A 346 -33.86 -53.52 -7.63
C ILE A 346 -35.06 -52.61 -7.35
N THR A 347 -36.28 -53.09 -7.62
CA THR A 347 -37.54 -52.86 -6.87
C THR A 347 -38.69 -53.57 -7.62
N ALA A 348 -39.64 -54.12 -6.85
CA ALA A 348 -40.91 -54.75 -7.27
C ALA A 348 -40.88 -56.24 -7.67
N ALA A 349 -40.88 -57.12 -6.66
CA ALA A 349 -41.55 -58.42 -6.69
C ALA A 349 -41.94 -58.88 -5.28
N THR A 350 -43.00 -58.28 -4.72
CA THR A 350 -43.76 -58.85 -3.59
C THR A 350 -45.24 -58.70 -3.89
N PRO A 351 -45.99 -59.80 -3.91
CA PRO A 351 -47.37 -59.78 -3.44
C PRO A 351 -47.56 -60.80 -2.30
N GLU A 352 -48.36 -60.43 -1.31
CA GLU A 352 -48.79 -61.32 -0.22
C GLU A 352 -49.87 -62.29 -0.72
N GLY A 353 -49.91 -63.50 -0.15
CA GLY A 353 -50.85 -64.58 -0.49
C GLY A 353 -50.38 -65.95 -0.03
#